data_AF-A0AAN8EW46-F1
#
_entry.id   AF-A0AAN8EW46-F1
#
_cell.length_a   1.000
_cell.length_b   1.000
_cell.length_c   1.000
_cell.angle_alpha   90.00
_cell.angle_beta   90.00
_cell.angle_gamma   90.00
#
_symmetry.space_group_name_H-M   'P 1'
#
loop_
_entity.id
_entity.type
_entity.pdbx_description
1 polymer ?
#
loop_
_entity_poly.entity_id
_entity_poly.type
_entity_poly.pdbx_seq_one_letter_code
_entity_poly.pdbx_strand_id
1 'polypeptide(L)'
;MGQCRCLSTYIAVDAYCYERISPSESGCFYDIQCSAVWPDAFCKNGQCHCPNQDMTAVKTRFVYVEDCGNKNVNVALIRKRINEI
;
A
#
# COMPACT_ATOMS: atom_id res chain seq x y z
N MET A 1 -15.36 -16.13 26.89
CA MET A 1 -14.66 -14.84 26.72
C MET A 1 -14.60 -14.52 25.24
N GLY A 2 -15.00 -13.32 24.82
CA GLY A 2 -14.93 -12.87 23.44
C GLY A 2 -13.98 -11.67 23.33
N GLN A 3 -13.11 -11.67 22.33
CA GLN A 3 -12.26 -10.53 22.02
C GLN A 3 -12.86 -9.80 20.82
N CYS A 4 -13.08 -8.50 20.95
CA CYS A 4 -13.41 -7.64 19.81
C CYS A 4 -12.15 -7.41 18.99
N ARG A 5 -12.27 -7.47 17.67
CA ARG A 5 -11.19 -7.12 16.73
C ARG A 5 -11.66 -5.95 15.87
N CYS A 6 -10.71 -5.15 15.42
CA CYS A 6 -10.99 -4.13 14.42
C CYS A 6 -11.53 -4.77 13.12
N LEU A 7 -12.28 -3.99 12.35
CA LEU A 7 -12.70 -4.38 11.00
C LEU A 7 -11.48 -4.68 10.12
N SER A 8 -11.67 -5.46 9.06
CA SER A 8 -10.59 -5.84 8.13
C SER A 8 -9.89 -4.64 7.46
N THR A 9 -10.56 -3.50 7.38
CA THR A 9 -10.03 -2.23 6.84
C THR A 9 -9.32 -1.37 7.89
N TYR A 10 -9.20 -1.85 9.14
CA TYR A 10 -8.59 -1.12 10.25
C TYR A 10 -7.49 -1.95 10.94
N ILE A 11 -6.55 -1.26 11.57
CA ILE A 11 -5.48 -1.84 12.38
C ILE A 11 -5.57 -1.33 13.82
N ALA A 12 -5.33 -2.23 14.78
CA ALA A 12 -5.36 -1.89 16.20
C ALA A 12 -4.02 -1.27 16.62
N VAL A 13 -4.05 -0.04 17.14
CA VAL A 13 -2.90 0.66 17.74
C VAL A 13 -3.35 1.24 19.07
N ASP A 14 -2.66 0.90 20.17
CA ASP A 14 -2.96 1.40 21.53
C ASP A 14 -4.45 1.33 21.93
N ALA A 15 -5.12 0.23 21.60
CA ALA A 15 -6.56 -0.04 21.83
C ALA A 15 -7.55 0.76 20.96
N TYR A 16 -7.07 1.52 19.98
CA TYR A 16 -7.90 2.18 18.96
C TYR A 16 -7.77 1.50 17.60
N CYS A 17 -8.83 1.59 16.80
CA CYS A 17 -8.82 1.12 15.42
C CYS A 17 -8.53 2.30 14.49
N TYR A 18 -7.38 2.25 13.82
CA TYR A 18 -7.00 3.22 12.80
C TYR A 18 -7.24 2.63 11.41
N GLU A 19 -7.66 3.46 10.47
CA GLU A 19 -7.87 3.02 9.10
C GLU A 19 -6.55 2.58 8.46
N ARG A 20 -6.59 1.50 7.67
CA ARG A 20 -5.49 1.07 6.82
C ARG A 20 -5.44 2.01 5.62
N ILE A 21 -4.28 2.61 5.37
CA ILE A 21 -4.12 3.69 4.38
C ILE A 21 -3.23 3.19 3.25
N SER A 22 -3.69 3.36 2.01
CA SER A 22 -2.94 2.87 0.85
C SER A 22 -1.71 3.75 0.58
N PRO A 23 -0.63 3.19 0.01
CA PRO A 23 0.46 3.99 -0.55
C PRO A 23 -0.10 5.07 -1.49
N SER A 24 0.27 6.34 -1.27
CA SER A 24 -0.29 7.57 -1.90
C SER A 24 -1.49 8.24 -1.24
N GLU A 25 -2.23 7.55 -0.39
CA GLU A 25 -3.27 8.17 0.42
C GLU A 25 -2.68 8.91 1.63
N SER A 26 -3.34 10.00 2.01
CA SER A 26 -3.02 10.81 3.18
C SER A 26 -4.00 10.54 4.31
N GLY A 27 -3.56 10.74 5.56
CA GLY A 27 -4.34 10.42 6.76
C GLY A 27 -3.71 9.34 7.64
N CYS A 28 -2.46 8.94 7.35
CA CYS A 28 -1.72 8.08 8.25
C CYS A 28 -1.17 8.88 9.45
N PHE A 29 -1.17 8.25 10.62
CA PHE A 29 -0.53 8.72 11.84
C PHE A 29 0.63 7.82 12.24
N TYR A 30 0.53 6.54 11.92
CA TYR A 30 1.52 5.51 12.24
C TYR A 30 1.92 4.74 10.99
N ASP A 31 3.19 4.30 10.95
CA ASP A 31 3.71 3.47 9.86
C ASP A 31 2.89 2.19 9.66
N ILE A 32 2.37 1.63 10.75
CA ILE A 32 1.59 0.39 10.71
C ILE A 32 0.29 0.51 9.91
N GLN A 33 -0.26 1.72 9.75
CA GLN A 33 -1.42 1.93 8.88
C GLN A 33 -1.09 1.69 7.41
N CYS A 34 0.11 2.10 6.99
CA CYS A 34 0.65 1.91 5.65
C CYS A 34 1.18 0.47 5.48
N SER A 35 1.94 -0.02 6.47
CA SER A 35 2.57 -1.34 6.42
C SER A 35 1.56 -2.48 6.42
N ALA A 36 0.35 -2.22 6.95
CA ALA A 36 -0.76 -3.14 6.88
C ALA A 36 -1.31 -3.30 5.45
N VAL A 37 -1.17 -2.30 4.57
CA VAL A 37 -1.58 -2.40 3.15
C VAL A 37 -0.42 -2.93 2.31
N TRP A 38 0.77 -2.36 2.47
CA TRP A 38 1.96 -2.75 1.73
C TRP A 38 3.15 -3.00 2.66
N PRO A 39 3.82 -4.15 2.61
CA PRO A 39 4.94 -4.46 3.50
C PRO A 39 6.02 -3.37 3.49
N ASP A 40 6.48 -2.98 4.68
CA ASP A 40 7.51 -1.95 4.89
C ASP A 40 7.15 -0.54 4.38
N ALA A 41 5.91 -0.30 3.95
CA ALA A 41 5.43 1.06 3.72
C ALA A 41 5.34 1.84 5.04
N PHE A 42 5.64 3.13 4.98
CA PHE A 42 5.77 3.97 6.17
C PHE A 42 5.05 5.30 5.98
N CYS A 43 4.67 5.92 7.09
CA CYS A 43 3.99 7.19 7.12
C CYS A 43 5.01 8.33 7.20
N LYS A 44 4.94 9.27 6.27
CA LYS A 44 5.78 10.47 6.29
C LYS A 44 4.92 11.69 6.00
N ASN A 45 4.98 12.68 6.88
CA ASN A 45 4.19 13.91 6.78
C ASN A 45 2.68 13.65 6.61
N GLY A 46 2.15 12.58 7.22
CA GLY A 46 0.74 12.20 7.13
C GLY A 46 0.34 11.51 5.81
N GLN A 47 1.30 11.14 4.95
CA GLN A 47 1.07 10.38 3.73
C GLN A 47 1.83 9.06 3.74
N CYS A 48 1.22 7.99 3.21
CA CYS A 48 1.89 6.70 3.09
C CYS A 48 2.86 6.69 1.90
N HIS A 49 4.10 6.29 2.17
CA HIS A 49 5.17 6.15 1.18
C HIS A 49 5.61 4.70 1.03
N CYS A 50 6.04 4.37 -0.20
CA CYS A 50 6.64 3.09 -0.52
C CYS A 50 8.03 2.94 0.12
N PRO A 51 8.43 1.73 0.55
CA PRO A 51 9.72 1.48 1.20
C PRO A 51 10.91 1.82 0.30
N ASN A 52 10.79 1.55 -1.00
CA ASN A 52 11.84 1.81 -1.96
C ASN A 52 11.59 3.12 -2.71
N GLN A 53 12.63 3.92 -2.86
CA GLN A 53 12.58 5.21 -3.57
C GLN A 53 12.27 5.04 -5.07
N ASP A 54 12.62 3.89 -5.65
CA ASP A 54 12.29 3.56 -7.05
C ASP A 54 10.83 3.14 -7.24
N MET A 55 10.10 2.92 -6.14
CA MET A 55 8.71 2.50 -6.15
C MET A 55 7.78 3.68 -5.88
N THR A 56 6.65 3.71 -6.59
CA THR A 56 5.54 4.61 -6.30
C THR A 56 4.22 3.87 -6.33
N ALA A 57 3.22 4.43 -5.65
CA ALA A 57 1.86 3.95 -5.78
C ALA A 57 1.44 3.96 -7.25
N VAL A 58 1.03 2.79 -7.74
CA VAL A 58 0.50 2.62 -9.09
C VAL A 58 -0.93 2.11 -8.99
N LYS A 59 -1.83 2.78 -9.70
CA LYS A 59 -3.22 2.32 -9.81
C LYS A 59 -3.30 1.25 -10.89
N THR A 60 -3.22 -0.02 -10.52
CA THR A 60 -3.37 -1.11 -11.49
C THR A 60 -4.84 -1.37 -11.79
N ARG A 61 -5.15 -1.77 -13.04
CA ARG A 61 -6.55 -2.03 -13.48
C ARG A 61 -7.11 -3.37 -12.98
N PHE A 62 -6.28 -4.18 -12.30
CA PHE A 62 -6.58 -5.57 -11.95
C PHE A 62 -6.67 -5.83 -10.44
N VAL A 63 -6.30 -4.87 -9.61
CA VAL A 63 -6.45 -5.00 -8.16
C VAL A 63 -6.86 -3.63 -7.63
N TYR A 64 -7.92 -3.57 -6.82
CA TYR A 64 -8.37 -2.37 -6.12
C TYR A 64 -7.38 -1.94 -5.00
N VAL A 65 -6.10 -2.26 -5.15
CA VAL A 65 -5.05 -2.07 -4.16
C VAL A 65 -4.01 -1.15 -4.80
N GLU A 66 -3.74 -0.01 -4.16
CA GLU A 66 -2.68 0.90 -4.61
C GLU A 66 -1.34 0.29 -4.22
N ASP A 67 -0.82 -0.58 -5.08
CA ASP A 67 0.43 -1.28 -4.84
C ASP A 67 1.63 -0.35 -5.07
N CYS A 68 2.73 -0.57 -4.35
CA CYS A 68 4.00 0.06 -4.66
C CYS A 68 4.61 -0.62 -5.89
N GLY A 69 4.65 0.09 -7.02
CA GLY A 69 5.22 -0.37 -8.29
C GLY A 69 6.45 0.43 -8.70
N ASN A 70 7.41 -0.22 -9.37
CA ASN A 70 8.64 0.44 -9.81
C ASN A 70 8.37 1.40 -10.98
N LYS A 71 8.77 2.67 -10.86
CA LYS A 71 8.63 3.69 -11.92
C LYS A 71 9.42 3.36 -13.18
N ASN A 72 10.53 2.64 -13.04
CA ASN A 72 11.41 2.23 -14.13
C ASN A 72 10.93 0.96 -14.86
N VAL A 73 9.88 0.32 -14.34
CA VAL A 73 9.23 -0.78 -15.07
C VAL A 73 8.31 -0.17 -16.12
N ASN A 74 8.82 -0.11 -17.34
CA ASN A 74 7.98 0.14 -18.50
C ASN A 74 7.12 -1.12 -18.73
N VAL A 75 5.87 -1.10 -18.25
CA VAL A 75 4.89 -2.19 -18.43
C VAL A 75 4.64 -2.50 -19.91
N ALA A 76 4.82 -1.53 -20.81
CA ALA A 76 4.77 -1.76 -22.25
C ALA A 76 5.96 -2.62 -22.76
N LEU A 77 7.12 -2.57 -22.10
CA LEU A 77 8.28 -3.41 -22.41
C LEU A 77 8.08 -4.87 -21.97
N ILE A 78 7.39 -5.11 -20.86
CA ILE A 78 7.04 -6.47 -20.39
C ILE A 78 5.94 -7.09 -21.28
N ARG A 79 4.93 -6.30 -21.66
CA ARG A 79 3.85 -6.77 -22.58
C ARG A 79 4.34 -7.12 -23.98
N LYS A 80 5.47 -6.57 -24.44
CA LYS A 80 6.05 -6.96 -25.73
C LYS A 80 6.52 -8.41 -25.77
N ARG A 81 7.10 -8.94 -24.70
CA ARG A 81 7.59 -10.33 -24.68
C ARG A 81 6.49 -11.41 -24.76
N ILE A 82 5.25 -11.08 -24.42
CA ILE A 82 4.12 -12.03 -24.48
C ILE A 82 3.54 -12.11 -25.90
N ASN A 83 3.76 -11.11 -26.76
CA ASN A 83 3.26 -11.07 -28.13
C ASN A 83 4.31 -11.47 -29.19
N GLU A 84 5.44 -12.05 -28.76
CA GLU A 84 6.51 -12.54 -29.66
C GLU A 84 6.61 -14.09 -29.69
N ILE A 85 5.51 -14.79 -29.36
CA ILE A 85 5.36 -16.24 -29.52
C ILE A 85 4.20 -16.54 -30.46
#